data_AF-W8L2N2-F1
#
_entry.id   AF-W8L2N2-F1
#
_cell.length_a   1.000
_cell.length_b   1.000
_cell.length_c   1.000
_cell.angle_alpha   90.00
_cell.angle_beta   90.00
_cell.angle_gamma   90.00
#
_symmetry.space_group_name_H-M   'P 1'
#
loop_
_entity.id
_entity.type
_entity.pdbx_description
1 polymer ?
#
loop_
_entity_poly.entity_id
_entity_poly.type
_entity_poly.pdbx_seq_one_letter_code
_entity_poly.pdbx_strand_id
1 'polypeptide(L)'
;MRYDKPPTSIDEQIALLVDRGMYVPSAERAAHYLRHIGYYRLSAYWLPFEHPPVTQGQRSHRFLNQVSFDDVLDRYVFDRKLRLLCLEALERIEVSIRASWVNALALRHGPHAYLDSNHFKCAYEHAGQVAKAASDMGRSSEVFIEHYRGMRPL
;
A
#
# COMPACT_ATOMS: atom_id res chain seq x y z
N MET A 1 4.16 6.33 -26.08
CA MET A 1 4.00 7.53 -25.22
C MET A 1 5.32 8.27 -25.21
N ARG A 2 5.39 9.50 -25.74
CA ARG A 2 6.55 10.38 -25.53
C ARG A 2 6.26 11.24 -24.32
N TYR A 3 7.12 11.14 -23.30
CA TYR A 3 7.07 11.97 -22.11
C TYR A 3 8.31 12.85 -22.15
N ASP A 4 8.14 14.09 -22.62
CA ASP A 4 9.25 14.97 -23.00
C ASP A 4 9.70 15.93 -21.88
N LYS A 5 9.22 15.72 -20.64
CA LYS A 5 9.64 16.56 -19.51
C LYS A 5 10.99 16.07 -18.98
N PRO A 6 12.02 16.95 -18.94
CA PRO A 6 13.31 16.58 -18.37
C PRO A 6 13.16 16.28 -16.87
N PRO A 7 13.98 15.38 -16.32
CA PRO A 7 14.04 15.16 -14.88
C PRO A 7 14.50 16.45 -14.19
N THR A 8 13.93 16.74 -13.02
CA THR A 8 14.36 17.85 -12.16
C THR A 8 15.21 17.32 -11.00
N SER A 9 16.33 17.99 -10.74
CA SER A 9 17.15 17.81 -9.55
C SER A 9 16.40 18.23 -8.28
N ILE A 10 16.92 17.84 -7.11
CA ILE A 10 16.32 18.21 -5.83
C ILE A 10 16.31 19.73 -5.62
N ASP A 11 17.38 20.42 -6.02
CA ASP A 11 17.47 21.87 -5.88
C ASP A 11 16.47 22.59 -6.80
N GLU A 12 16.32 22.12 -8.05
CA GLU A 12 15.29 22.62 -8.97
C GLU A 12 13.88 22.35 -8.45
N GLN A 13 13.64 21.22 -7.79
CA GLN A 13 12.36 20.93 -7.15
C GLN A 13 12.07 21.90 -6.01
N ILE A 14 13.04 22.21 -5.15
CA ILE A 14 12.88 23.16 -4.06
C ILE A 14 12.62 24.56 -4.62
N ALA A 15 13.42 25.00 -5.59
CA ALA A 15 13.23 26.27 -6.27
C ALA A 15 11.84 26.39 -6.89
N LEU A 16 11.35 25.31 -7.52
CA LEU A 16 10.00 25.25 -8.07
C LEU A 16 8.90 25.36 -7.00
N LEU A 17 9.08 24.75 -5.83
CA LEU A 17 8.12 24.89 -4.73
C LEU A 17 8.06 26.33 -4.22
N VAL A 18 9.22 26.98 -4.07
CA VAL A 18 9.32 28.38 -3.66
C VAL A 18 8.69 29.30 -4.71
N ASP A 19 9.00 29.13 -6.00
CA ASP A 19 8.40 29.89 -7.11
C ASP A 19 6.87 29.78 -7.12
N ARG A 20 6.36 28.60 -6.77
CA ARG A 20 4.92 28.32 -6.68
C ARG A 20 4.23 28.90 -5.45
N GLY A 21 4.98 29.51 -4.54
CA GLY A 21 4.45 30.18 -3.35
C GLY A 21 4.53 29.36 -2.06
N MET A 22 5.24 28.22 -2.05
CA MET A 22 5.47 27.46 -0.82
C MET A 22 6.61 28.08 -0.02
N TYR A 23 6.37 28.32 1.27
CA TYR A 23 7.43 28.70 2.20
C TYR A 23 8.28 27.47 2.56
N VAL A 24 9.59 27.56 2.35
CA VAL A 24 10.54 26.49 2.67
C VAL A 24 11.50 27.00 3.75
N PRO A 25 11.26 26.70 5.05
CA PRO A 25 12.07 27.24 6.15
C PRO A 25 13.53 26.79 6.10
N SER A 26 13.79 25.58 5.61
CA SER A 26 15.12 25.00 5.47
C SER A 26 15.20 24.20 4.18
N ALA A 27 16.01 24.69 3.22
CA ALA A 27 16.27 24.00 1.97
C ALA A 27 16.95 22.65 2.18
N GLU A 28 17.88 22.55 3.14
CA GLU A 28 18.57 21.31 3.50
C GLU A 28 17.59 20.23 3.97
N ARG A 29 16.66 20.62 4.84
CA ARG A 29 15.63 19.71 5.35
C ARG A 29 14.65 19.30 4.26
N ALA A 30 14.24 20.25 3.42
CA ALA A 30 13.42 19.94 2.25
C ALA A 30 14.12 18.97 1.30
N ALA A 31 15.42 19.18 1.04
CA ALA A 31 16.23 18.32 0.19
C ALA A 31 16.33 16.90 0.74
N HIS A 32 16.54 16.75 2.06
CA HIS A 32 16.55 15.45 2.72
C HIS A 32 15.24 14.69 2.48
N TYR A 33 14.10 15.32 2.75
CA TYR A 33 12.81 14.66 2.59
C TYR A 33 12.42 14.42 1.13
N LEU A 34 12.71 15.34 0.22
CA LEU A 34 12.49 15.14 -1.21
C LEU A 34 13.31 13.97 -1.76
N ARG A 35 14.54 13.78 -1.26
CA ARG A 35 15.40 12.65 -1.63
C ARG A 35 14.86 11.30 -1.16
N HIS A 36 14.32 11.22 0.06
CA HIS A 36 13.89 9.94 0.66
C HIS A 36 12.41 9.60 0.44
N ILE A 37 11.53 10.60 0.36
CA ILE A 37 10.09 10.41 0.15
C ILE A 37 9.73 10.54 -1.34
N GLY A 38 10.41 11.45 -2.05
CA GLY A 38 10.15 11.75 -3.46
C GLY A 38 9.12 12.86 -3.66
N TYR A 39 9.42 13.76 -4.61
CA TYR A 39 8.56 14.90 -4.97
C TYR A 39 7.13 14.48 -5.30
N TYR A 40 6.95 13.47 -6.16
CA TYR A 40 5.61 13.05 -6.58
C TYR A 40 4.77 12.47 -5.43
N ARG A 41 5.40 11.74 -4.49
CA ARG A 41 4.71 11.23 -3.31
C ARG A 41 4.24 12.37 -2.42
N LEU A 42 5.12 13.32 -2.11
CA LEU A 42 4.76 14.51 -1.33
C LEU A 42 3.73 15.38 -2.07
N SER A 43 3.69 15.35 -3.40
CA SER A 43 2.76 16.16 -4.19
C SER A 43 1.29 15.86 -4.06
N ALA A 44 0.95 14.66 -3.60
CA ALA A 44 -0.40 14.31 -3.22
C ALA A 44 -0.81 14.99 -1.90
N TYR A 45 0.15 15.25 -1.01
CA TYR A 45 -0.10 15.84 0.31
C TYR A 45 -0.18 17.36 0.27
N TRP A 46 0.47 18.02 -0.71
CA TRP A 46 0.32 19.45 -0.90
C TRP A 46 -0.79 19.89 -1.86
N LEU A 47 -1.43 18.94 -2.57
CA LEU A 47 -2.55 19.23 -3.48
C LEU A 47 -3.69 20.01 -2.80
N PRO A 48 -4.11 19.70 -1.55
CA PRO A 48 -5.16 20.46 -0.88
C PRO A 48 -4.79 21.91 -0.55
N PHE A 49 -3.51 22.25 -0.61
CA PHE A 49 -2.99 23.59 -0.34
C PHE A 49 -2.75 24.39 -1.63
N GLU A 50 -3.09 23.84 -2.79
CA GLU A 50 -3.11 24.60 -4.04
C GLU A 50 -4.42 25.37 -4.18
N HIS A 51 -4.35 26.53 -4.85
CA HIS A 51 -5.55 27.21 -5.31
C HIS A 51 -6.39 26.28 -6.20
N PRO A 52 -7.72 26.42 -6.22
CA PRO A 52 -8.57 25.72 -7.18
C PRO A 52 -8.07 25.96 -8.61
N PRO A 53 -8.06 24.94 -9.47
CA PRO A 53 -7.62 25.11 -10.84
C PRO A 53 -8.61 25.96 -11.63
N VAL A 54 -8.09 26.79 -12.54
CA VAL A 54 -8.90 27.60 -13.46
C VAL A 54 -9.65 26.73 -14.47
N THR A 55 -9.12 25.55 -14.80
CA THR A 55 -9.70 24.58 -15.73
C THR A 55 -9.90 23.23 -15.04
N GLN A 56 -11.07 22.61 -15.21
CA GLN A 56 -11.33 21.29 -14.65
C GLN A 56 -10.34 20.25 -15.18
N GLY A 57 -9.86 19.38 -14.30
CA GLY A 57 -8.87 18.34 -14.62
C GLY A 57 -7.41 18.82 -14.64
N GLN A 58 -7.13 20.08 -14.32
CA GLN A 58 -5.76 20.60 -14.19
C GLN A 58 -5.41 20.91 -12.73
N ARG A 59 -4.11 21.10 -12.46
CA ARG A 59 -3.61 21.63 -11.19
C ARG A 59 -3.32 23.11 -11.35
N SER A 60 -3.61 23.89 -10.31
CA SER A 60 -3.20 25.30 -10.27
C SER A 60 -1.69 25.42 -10.14
N HIS A 61 -1.06 24.52 -9.37
CA HIS A 61 0.35 24.61 -8.97
C HIS A 61 0.72 25.88 -8.19
N ARG A 62 -0.22 26.78 -7.89
CA ARG A 62 -0.01 27.92 -7.00
C ARG A 62 -0.53 27.58 -5.62
N PHE A 63 0.33 27.73 -4.61
CA PHE A 63 -0.02 27.46 -3.23
C PHE A 63 -0.81 28.62 -2.61
N LEU A 64 -1.67 28.29 -1.65
CA LEU A 64 -2.30 29.27 -0.77
C LEU A 64 -1.23 30.02 0.05
N ASN A 65 -1.56 31.23 0.50
CA ASN A 65 -0.64 32.03 1.32
C ASN A 65 -0.24 31.27 2.59
N GLN A 66 1.03 31.42 2.99
CA GLN A 66 1.61 30.88 4.22
C GLN A 66 1.70 29.35 4.33
N VAL A 67 1.52 28.61 3.24
CA VAL A 67 1.74 27.16 3.25
C VAL A 67 3.24 26.88 3.35
N SER A 68 3.66 26.20 4.40
CA SER A 68 5.04 25.77 4.56
C SER A 68 5.25 24.34 4.08
N PHE A 69 6.49 24.01 3.72
CA PHE A 69 6.89 22.64 3.43
C PHE A 69 6.66 21.71 4.64
N ASP A 70 6.74 22.27 5.85
CA ASP A 70 6.56 21.54 7.11
C ASP A 70 5.09 21.11 7.31
N ASP A 71 4.13 21.95 6.93
CA ASP A 71 2.70 21.60 6.98
C ASP A 71 2.40 20.36 6.11
N VAL A 72 3.05 20.28 4.94
CA VAL A 72 2.91 19.14 4.02
C VAL A 72 3.55 17.89 4.63
N LEU A 73 4.73 18.03 5.21
CA LEU A 73 5.45 16.97 5.89
C LEU A 73 4.64 16.40 7.04
N ASP A 74 4.05 17.24 7.88
CA ASP A 74 3.25 16.81 9.02
C ASP A 74 2.02 16.04 8.56
N ARG A 75 1.38 16.48 7.47
CA ARG A 75 0.27 15.75 6.86
C ARG A 75 0.70 14.37 6.34
N TYR A 76 1.86 14.28 5.69
CA TYR A 76 2.45 13.01 5.26
C TYR A 76 2.76 12.08 6.45
N VAL A 77 3.40 12.62 7.50
CA VAL A 77 3.80 11.86 8.69
C VAL A 77 2.56 11.34 9.43
N PHE A 78 1.52 12.17 9.56
CA PHE A 78 0.25 11.77 10.14
C PHE A 78 -0.37 10.60 9.38
N ASP A 79 -0.54 10.72 8.07
CA ASP A 79 -1.10 9.65 7.22
C ASP A 79 -0.28 8.36 7.29
N ARG A 80 1.05 8.47 7.31
CA ARG A 80 1.94 7.31 7.51
C ARG A 80 1.67 6.62 8.85
N LYS A 81 1.57 7.38 9.95
CA LYS A 81 1.28 6.83 11.28
C LYS A 81 -0.10 6.20 11.33
N LEU A 82 -1.11 6.86 10.77
CA LEU A 82 -2.48 6.34 10.69
C LEU A 82 -2.53 5.02 9.93
N ARG A 83 -1.87 4.94 8.76
CA ARG A 83 -1.78 3.70 7.97
C ARG A 83 -1.20 2.55 8.78
N LEU A 84 -0.16 2.79 9.58
CA LEU A 84 0.44 1.74 10.41
C LEU A 84 -0.53 1.25 11.49
N LEU A 85 -1.23 2.15 12.17
CA LEU A 85 -2.26 1.79 13.15
C LEU A 85 -3.41 0.99 12.51
N CYS A 86 -3.86 1.40 11.32
CA CYS A 86 -4.88 0.67 10.58
C CYS A 86 -4.41 -0.72 10.17
N LEU A 87 -3.17 -0.87 9.69
CA LEU A 87 -2.60 -2.17 9.33
C LEU A 87 -2.51 -3.10 10.54
N GLU A 88 -2.07 -2.59 11.70
CA GLU A 88 -2.02 -3.35 12.95
C GLU A 88 -3.42 -3.83 13.39
N ALA A 89 -4.42 -2.98 13.27
CA ALA A 89 -5.81 -3.34 13.59
C ALA A 89 -6.37 -4.37 12.60
N LEU A 90 -6.12 -4.19 11.30
CA LEU A 90 -6.57 -5.10 10.25
C LEU A 90 -5.93 -6.48 10.38
N GLU A 91 -4.66 -6.56 10.76
CA GLU A 91 -3.96 -7.83 10.98
C GLU A 91 -4.67 -8.69 12.04
N ARG A 92 -5.05 -8.09 13.19
CA ARG A 92 -5.78 -8.79 14.26
C ARG A 92 -7.14 -9.31 13.79
N ILE A 93 -7.86 -8.48 13.02
CA ILE A 93 -9.17 -8.85 12.46
C ILE A 93 -9.01 -9.98 11.44
N GLU A 94 -8.03 -9.90 10.55
CA GLU A 94 -7.76 -10.90 9.53
C GLU A 94 -7.47 -12.27 10.16
N VAL A 95 -6.58 -12.32 11.15
CA VAL A 95 -6.23 -13.56 11.84
C VAL A 95 -7.46 -14.16 12.55
N SER A 96 -8.25 -13.33 13.24
CA SER A 96 -9.45 -13.78 13.95
C SER A 96 -10.51 -14.35 13.00
N ILE A 97 -10.80 -13.65 11.89
CA ILE A 97 -11.77 -14.10 10.89
C ILE A 97 -11.28 -15.39 10.22
N ARG A 98 -10.00 -15.46 9.83
CA ARG A 98 -9.41 -16.66 9.22
C ARG A 98 -9.51 -17.86 10.15
N ALA A 99 -9.10 -17.70 11.40
CA ALA A 99 -9.17 -18.79 12.39
C ALA A 99 -10.60 -19.25 12.64
N SER A 100 -11.54 -18.30 12.80
CA SER A 100 -12.95 -18.61 13.01
C SER A 100 -13.56 -19.36 11.82
N TRP A 101 -13.25 -18.92 10.59
CA TRP A 101 -13.72 -19.58 9.38
C TRP A 101 -13.13 -21.00 9.27
N VAL A 102 -11.81 -21.14 9.33
CA VAL A 102 -11.15 -22.45 9.19
C VAL A 102 -11.70 -23.43 10.23
N ASN A 103 -11.85 -23.00 11.48
CA ASN A 103 -12.40 -23.84 12.54
C ASN A 103 -13.86 -24.26 12.25
N ALA A 104 -14.73 -23.30 11.89
CA ALA A 104 -16.13 -23.60 11.57
C ALA A 104 -16.27 -24.55 10.37
N LEU A 105 -15.45 -24.36 9.33
CA LEU A 105 -15.43 -25.20 8.14
C LEU A 105 -14.93 -26.61 8.48
N ALA A 106 -13.82 -26.72 9.22
CA ALA A 106 -13.23 -28.00 9.58
C ALA A 106 -14.13 -28.83 10.50
N LEU A 107 -14.77 -28.20 11.49
CA LEU A 107 -15.69 -28.89 12.39
C LEU A 107 -16.92 -29.46 11.66
N ARG A 108 -17.37 -28.81 10.57
CA ARG A 108 -18.56 -29.23 9.83
C ARG A 108 -18.26 -30.21 8.69
N HIS A 109 -17.11 -30.05 8.02
CA HIS A 109 -16.82 -30.74 6.76
C HIS A 109 -15.47 -31.49 6.77
N GLY A 110 -14.78 -31.52 7.91
CA GLY A 110 -13.51 -32.21 8.08
C GLY A 110 -12.28 -31.37 7.73
N PRO A 111 -11.07 -31.88 8.03
CA PRO A 111 -9.81 -31.13 7.93
C PRO A 111 -9.44 -30.72 6.49
N HIS A 112 -9.97 -31.43 5.49
CA HIS A 112 -9.74 -31.16 4.07
C HIS A 112 -10.94 -30.56 3.35
N ALA A 113 -11.88 -29.95 4.08
CA ALA A 113 -13.08 -29.34 3.53
C ALA A 113 -12.81 -28.34 2.38
N TYR A 114 -11.64 -27.69 2.38
CA TYR A 114 -11.22 -26.77 1.33
C TYR A 114 -10.89 -27.45 -0.01
N LEU A 115 -10.72 -28.78 -0.05
CA LEU A 115 -10.48 -29.55 -1.29
C LEU A 115 -11.79 -29.93 -2.01
N ASP A 116 -12.93 -29.88 -1.32
CA ASP A 116 -14.22 -30.23 -1.91
C ASP A 116 -14.87 -28.99 -2.53
N SER A 117 -15.04 -29.03 -3.85
CA SER A 117 -15.62 -27.93 -4.63
C SER A 117 -17.10 -27.68 -4.31
N ASN A 118 -17.81 -28.65 -3.72
CA ASN A 118 -19.24 -28.49 -3.36
C ASN A 118 -19.46 -27.46 -2.25
N HIS A 119 -18.42 -27.12 -1.48
CA HIS A 119 -18.49 -26.07 -0.45
C HIS A 119 -18.32 -24.65 -1.04
N PHE A 120 -18.08 -24.51 -2.35
CA PHE A 120 -17.76 -23.25 -2.99
C PHE A 120 -18.72 -22.92 -4.13
N LYS A 121 -18.92 -21.63 -4.39
CA LYS A 121 -19.88 -21.15 -5.41
C LYS A 121 -19.44 -21.45 -6.84
N CYS A 122 -18.14 -21.50 -7.10
CA CYS A 122 -17.58 -21.66 -8.44
C CYS A 122 -16.47 -22.71 -8.44
N ALA A 123 -16.75 -23.88 -9.03
CA ALA A 123 -15.79 -24.98 -9.10
C ALA A 123 -14.53 -24.63 -9.92
N TYR A 124 -14.65 -23.79 -10.96
CA TYR A 124 -13.50 -23.37 -11.78
C TYR A 124 -12.51 -22.51 -10.99
N GLU A 125 -13.02 -21.49 -10.27
CA GLU A 125 -12.18 -20.64 -9.43
C GLU A 125 -11.58 -21.42 -8.26
N HIS A 126 -12.36 -22.33 -7.68
CA HIS A 126 -11.90 -23.24 -6.62
C HIS A 126 -10.74 -24.12 -7.12
N ALA A 127 -10.87 -24.75 -8.29
CA ALA A 127 -9.80 -25.55 -8.88
C ALA A 127 -8.52 -24.72 -9.09
N GLY A 128 -8.65 -23.48 -9.56
CA GLY A 128 -7.53 -22.55 -9.68
C GLY A 128 -6.85 -22.23 -8.33
N GLN A 129 -7.63 -22.03 -7.27
CA GLN A 129 -7.12 -21.78 -5.92
C GLN A 129 -6.42 -23.01 -5.33
N VAL A 130 -6.98 -24.21 -5.50
CA VAL A 130 -6.36 -25.47 -5.07
C VAL A 130 -5.05 -25.71 -5.81
N ALA A 131 -5.02 -25.50 -7.13
CA ALA A 131 -3.80 -25.65 -7.93
C ALA A 131 -2.70 -24.67 -7.49
N LYS A 132 -3.07 -23.42 -7.19
CA LYS A 132 -2.14 -22.42 -6.65
C LYS A 132 -1.60 -22.86 -5.29
N ALA A 133 -2.46 -23.28 -4.37
CA ALA A 133 -2.04 -23.77 -3.05
C ALA A 133 -1.08 -24.96 -3.16
N ALA A 134 -1.34 -25.90 -4.07
CA ALA A 134 -0.45 -27.04 -4.31
C ALA A 134 0.92 -26.60 -4.86
N SER A 135 0.95 -25.64 -5.79
CA SER A 135 2.21 -25.06 -6.31
C SER A 135 3.01 -24.35 -5.21
N ASP A 136 2.34 -23.54 -4.39
CA ASP A 136 2.98 -22.79 -3.30
C ASP A 136 3.54 -23.76 -2.24
N MET A 137 2.77 -24.80 -1.90
CA MET A 137 3.23 -25.88 -1.05
C MET A 137 4.44 -26.60 -1.64
N GLY A 138 4.49 -26.85 -2.95
CA GLY A 138 5.63 -27.51 -3.60
C GLY A 138 6.92 -26.69 -3.59
N ARG A 139 6.82 -25.36 -3.52
CA ARG A 139 7.97 -24.43 -3.51
C ARG A 139 8.47 -24.08 -2.12
N SER A 140 7.63 -24.21 -1.10
CA SER A 140 8.01 -23.87 0.27
C SER A 140 8.80 -25.01 0.94
N SER A 141 9.78 -24.59 1.74
CA SER A 141 10.66 -25.43 2.59
C SER A 141 10.35 -25.22 4.08
N GLU A 142 9.16 -24.69 4.39
CA GLU A 142 8.75 -24.48 5.77
C GLU A 142 8.57 -25.82 6.50
N VAL A 143 9.01 -25.87 7.75
CA VAL A 143 9.08 -27.09 8.58
C VAL A 143 7.75 -27.85 8.65
N PHE A 144 6.62 -27.14 8.70
CA PHE A 144 5.30 -27.78 8.74
C PHE A 144 4.89 -28.43 7.41
N ILE A 145 5.38 -27.93 6.27
CA ILE A 145 5.13 -28.52 4.96
C ILE A 145 5.98 -29.78 4.80
N GLU A 146 7.24 -29.75 5.24
CA GLU A 146 8.09 -30.94 5.27
C GLU A 146 7.49 -32.03 6.17
N HIS A 147 6.99 -31.64 7.35
CA HIS A 147 6.27 -32.54 8.24
C HIS A 147 5.01 -33.14 7.56
N TYR A 148 4.21 -32.32 6.90
CA TYR A 148 3.01 -32.76 6.19
C TYR A 148 3.33 -33.72 5.02
N ARG A 149 4.44 -33.49 4.29
CA ARG A 149 4.90 -34.42 3.24
C ARG A 149 5.42 -35.74 3.81
N GLY A 150 6.04 -35.70 4.99
CA GLY A 150 6.59 -36.88 5.69
C GLY A 150 5.52 -37.76 6.35
N MET A 151 4.35 -37.20 6.67
CA MET A 151 3.17 -37.99 7.05
C MET A 151 2.63 -38.70 5.80
N ARG A 152 2.91 -40.01 5.70
CA ARG A 152 2.28 -40.90 4.71
C ARG A 152 0.76 -40.73 4.75
N PRO A 153 0.06 -40.60 3.61
CA PRO A 153 -1.39 -40.62 3.61
C PRO A 153 -1.90 -42.00 4.05
N LEU A 154 -3.03 -42.03 4.77
CA LEU A 154 -3.85 -43.23 4.97
C LEU A 154 -4.35 -43.77 3.62
#